data_AF-A0AAP4BNP1-F1
#
_entry.id   AF-A0AAP4BNP1-F1
#
_cell.length_a   1.000
_cell.length_b   1.000
_cell.length_c   1.000
_cell.angle_alpha   90.00
_cell.angle_beta   90.00
_cell.angle_gamma   90.00
#
_symmetry.space_group_name_H-M   'P 1'
#
loop_
_entity.id
_entity.type
_entity.pdbx_description
1 polymer ?
#
loop_
_entity_poly.entity_id
_entity_poly.type
_entity_poly.pdbx_seq_one_letter_code
_entity_poly.pdbx_strand_id
1 'polypeptide(L)'
;MTVLLLDPRWPEQIPLEVFSGVSGPVSYTEEVPVTVRWNFGDVIRGTDPSGAGLLVSTNEADQRVLERVSRGERIIAARSRDDQLYIARQVMRRARDIGEFELLQTHKTLVPYLREEVAELCEVIESAETTRDIDDAQLVRELGDVLLQLLFHAELGRRREAFSLDDVAASFIAKMRSRAPYLFDGTSSMVSQEEQDRLWIEGKRAEQEQG
;
A
#
# COMPACT_ATOMS: atom_id res chain seq x y z
N MET A 1 0.21 -20.07 22.52
CA MET A 1 -1.14 -19.65 22.10
C MET A 1 -1.00 -18.46 21.19
N THR A 2 -1.12 -18.67 19.87
CA THR A 2 -0.72 -17.64 18.91
C THR A 2 -1.56 -17.70 17.65
N VAL A 3 -2.01 -16.55 17.18
CA VAL A 3 -2.53 -16.36 15.82
C VAL A 3 -1.41 -15.73 14.99
N LEU A 4 -1.07 -16.37 13.87
CA LEU A 4 -0.24 -15.78 12.83
C LEU A 4 -1.13 -15.24 11.73
N LEU A 5 -1.15 -13.90 11.60
CA LEU A 5 -1.83 -13.21 10.50
C LEU A 5 -0.83 -12.89 9.39
N LEU A 6 -0.95 -13.61 8.28
CA LEU A 6 -0.18 -13.40 7.06
C LEU A 6 -0.88 -12.36 6.18
N ASP A 7 -0.12 -11.70 5.31
CA ASP A 7 -0.70 -10.80 4.32
C ASP A 7 -1.25 -11.61 3.14
N PRO A 8 -2.53 -11.44 2.74
CA PRO A 8 -3.09 -12.17 1.61
C PRO A 8 -2.38 -11.90 0.27
N ARG A 9 -1.66 -10.77 0.14
CA ARG A 9 -0.85 -10.47 -1.06
C ARG A 9 0.43 -11.29 -1.12
N TRP A 10 1.02 -11.55 0.05
CA TRP A 10 2.31 -12.22 0.19
C TRP A 10 2.25 -13.21 1.35
N PRO A 11 1.44 -14.27 1.24
CA PRO A 11 1.27 -15.23 2.32
C PRO A 11 2.55 -16.02 2.64
N GLU A 12 3.55 -15.95 1.77
CA GLU A 12 4.87 -16.55 1.96
C GLU A 12 5.84 -15.64 2.75
N GLN A 13 5.48 -14.37 3.01
CA GLN A 13 6.26 -13.46 3.84
C GLN A 13 5.95 -13.69 5.33
N ILE A 14 6.59 -14.71 5.88
CA ILE A 14 6.39 -15.13 7.26
C ILE A 14 7.27 -14.30 8.21
N PRO A 15 6.71 -13.66 9.26
CA PRO A 15 7.48 -12.97 10.27
C PRO A 15 8.43 -13.91 11.01
N LEU A 16 9.71 -13.55 11.07
CA LEU A 16 10.72 -14.37 11.74
C LEU A 16 10.43 -14.57 13.24
N GLU A 17 9.71 -13.63 13.86
CA GLU A 17 9.27 -13.71 15.27
C GLU A 17 8.48 -14.98 15.58
N VAL A 18 7.78 -15.56 14.60
CA VAL A 18 7.01 -16.80 14.79
C VAL A 18 7.91 -17.99 15.13
N PHE A 19 9.14 -18.01 14.61
CA PHE A 19 10.10 -19.10 14.87
C PHE A 19 10.70 -19.02 16.28
N SER A 20 10.58 -17.88 16.96
CA SER A 20 10.99 -17.69 18.35
C SER A 20 9.77 -17.60 19.26
N GLY A 21 9.35 -18.74 19.82
CA GLY A 21 8.35 -18.75 20.89
C GLY A 21 6.96 -19.25 20.51
N VAL A 22 6.85 -20.06 19.45
CA VAL A 22 5.64 -20.80 19.12
C VAL A 22 5.98 -22.27 18.87
N SER A 23 5.17 -23.18 19.37
CA SER A 23 5.13 -24.58 18.93
C SER A 23 3.74 -25.16 19.16
N GLY A 24 3.59 -26.47 19.03
CA GLY A 24 2.30 -27.15 19.07
C GLY A 24 1.74 -27.39 17.67
N PRO A 25 0.56 -28.03 17.55
CA PRO A 25 -0.02 -28.32 16.24
C PRO A 25 -0.27 -27.01 15.49
N VAL A 26 0.15 -26.97 14.22
CA VAL A 26 -0.16 -25.84 13.34
C VAL A 26 -1.49 -26.14 12.65
N SER A 27 -2.41 -25.19 12.75
CA SER A 27 -3.71 -25.21 12.09
C SER A 27 -3.83 -24.02 11.15
N TYR A 28 -4.63 -24.18 10.11
CA TYR A 28 -4.76 -23.19 9.04
C TYR A 28 -6.23 -22.88 8.81
N THR A 29 -6.52 -21.63 8.50
CA THR A 29 -7.77 -21.25 7.86
C THR A 29 -7.75 -21.61 6.37
N GLU A 30 -8.92 -21.60 5.73
CA GLU A 30 -9.08 -22.18 4.38
C GLU A 30 -8.46 -21.34 3.27
N GLU A 31 -8.25 -20.06 3.51
CA GLU A 31 -7.66 -19.15 2.53
C GLU A 31 -6.13 -19.22 2.49
N VAL A 32 -5.48 -19.85 3.48
CA VAL A 32 -4.01 -19.97 3.49
C VAL A 32 -3.57 -20.90 2.35
N PRO A 33 -2.66 -20.49 1.45
CA PRO A 33 -2.25 -21.33 0.32
C PRO A 33 -1.62 -22.65 0.75
N VAL A 34 -1.84 -23.69 -0.06
CA VAL A 34 -1.30 -25.05 0.19
C VAL A 34 0.23 -25.05 0.30
N THR A 35 0.92 -24.22 -0.50
CA THR A 35 2.39 -24.07 -0.45
C THR A 35 2.88 -23.61 0.93
N VAL A 36 2.15 -22.70 1.56
CA VAL A 36 2.44 -22.25 2.93
C VAL A 36 2.13 -23.37 3.92
N ARG A 37 1.00 -24.07 3.77
CA ARG A 37 0.61 -25.17 4.68
C ARG A 37 1.64 -26.30 4.72
N TRP A 38 2.18 -26.70 3.57
CA TRP A 38 3.13 -27.81 3.47
C TRP A 38 4.49 -27.48 4.05
N ASN A 39 5.03 -26.30 3.75
CA ASN A 39 6.39 -25.96 4.15
C ASN A 39 6.47 -25.46 5.59
N PHE A 40 5.39 -24.88 6.12
CA PHE A 40 5.47 -24.15 7.38
C PHE A 40 5.52 -25.05 8.61
N GLY A 41 4.84 -26.19 8.59
CA GLY A 41 4.83 -27.14 9.71
C GLY A 41 6.21 -27.67 10.09
N ASP A 42 7.11 -27.82 9.12
CA ASP A 42 8.45 -28.40 9.30
C ASP A 42 9.46 -27.42 9.93
N VAL A 43 9.15 -26.13 9.94
CA VAL A 43 10.08 -25.07 10.36
C VAL A 43 9.77 -24.54 11.77
N ILE A 44 8.56 -24.79 12.28
CA ILE A 44 8.17 -24.39 13.65
C ILE A 44 8.85 -25.27 14.70
N ARG A 45 9.61 -24.65 15.60
CA ARG A 45 10.33 -25.32 16.70
C ARG A 45 10.07 -24.60 18.03
N GLY A 46 9.80 -25.34 19.11
CA GLY A 46 9.61 -24.77 20.46
C GLY A 46 8.81 -25.68 21.42
N THR A 47 8.34 -25.12 22.54
CA THR A 47 7.41 -25.77 23.49
C THR A 47 6.10 -24.99 23.63
N ASP A 48 4.95 -25.69 23.60
CA ASP A 48 3.61 -25.13 23.77
C ASP A 48 3.02 -25.74 25.03
N PRO A 49 3.15 -25.03 26.17
CA PRO A 49 2.65 -25.53 27.45
C PRO A 49 1.13 -25.75 27.47
N SER A 50 0.40 -25.20 26.50
CA SER A 50 -1.07 -25.19 26.47
C SER A 50 -1.71 -26.21 25.53
N GLY A 51 -0.97 -26.72 24.54
CA GLY A 51 -1.48 -27.62 23.51
C GLY A 51 -2.45 -26.99 22.49
N ALA A 52 -2.74 -25.69 22.58
CA ALA A 52 -3.66 -24.97 21.69
C ALA A 52 -3.06 -24.64 20.30
N GLY A 53 -1.74 -24.72 20.16
CA GLY A 53 -1.03 -24.59 18.90
C GLY A 53 -1.08 -23.21 18.25
N LEU A 54 -0.67 -23.16 16.98
CA LEU A 54 -0.62 -21.98 16.12
C LEU A 54 -1.81 -22.01 15.16
N LEU A 55 -2.58 -20.93 15.08
CA LEU A 55 -3.52 -20.72 13.97
C LEU A 55 -2.92 -19.75 12.97
N VAL A 56 -2.72 -20.21 11.74
CA VAL A 56 -2.25 -19.40 10.62
C VAL A 56 -3.44 -18.99 9.77
N SER A 57 -3.54 -17.69 9.47
CA SER A 57 -4.63 -17.12 8.68
C SER A 57 -4.14 -15.95 7.84
N THR A 58 -4.77 -15.69 6.69
CA THR A 58 -4.63 -14.40 6.00
C THR A 58 -5.86 -13.51 6.19
N ASN A 59 -6.94 -14.06 6.75
CA ASN A 59 -8.21 -13.40 7.01
C ASN A 59 -8.41 -13.14 8.51
N GLU A 60 -8.32 -11.88 8.91
CA GLU A 60 -8.56 -11.45 10.29
C GLU A 60 -10.04 -11.57 10.72
N ALA A 61 -10.96 -11.64 9.75
CA ALA A 61 -12.38 -11.80 9.99
C ALA A 61 -12.83 -13.28 10.04
N ASP A 62 -11.91 -14.26 9.90
CA ASP A 62 -12.26 -15.67 10.09
C ASP A 62 -12.71 -15.91 11.55
N GLN A 63 -13.80 -16.64 11.72
CA GLN A 63 -14.40 -16.87 13.04
C GLN A 63 -13.41 -17.50 14.04
N ARG A 64 -12.52 -18.38 13.59
CA ARG A 64 -11.49 -19.00 14.45
C ARG A 64 -10.44 -17.99 14.89
N VAL A 65 -10.13 -17.00 14.05
CA VAL A 65 -9.26 -15.89 14.43
C VAL A 65 -9.94 -15.03 15.48
N LEU A 66 -11.17 -14.59 15.24
CA LEU A 66 -11.94 -13.75 16.17
C LEU A 66 -12.11 -14.43 17.54
N GLU A 67 -12.36 -15.74 17.57
CA GLU A 67 -12.44 -16.52 18.81
C GLU A 67 -11.12 -16.53 19.59
N ARG A 68 -9.97 -16.68 18.93
CA ARG A 68 -8.66 -16.65 19.61
C ARG A 68 -8.28 -15.25 20.07
N VAL A 69 -8.59 -14.23 19.26
CA VAL A 69 -8.38 -12.82 19.63
C VAL A 69 -9.22 -12.44 20.85
N SER A 70 -10.49 -12.85 20.91
CA SER A 70 -11.36 -12.56 22.07
C SER A 70 -10.91 -13.24 23.37
N ARG A 71 -10.11 -14.32 23.28
CA ARG A 71 -9.45 -14.96 24.42
C ARG A 71 -8.15 -14.28 24.84
N GLY A 72 -7.72 -13.23 24.13
CA GLY A 72 -6.46 -12.52 24.39
C GLY A 72 -5.22 -13.30 23.97
N GLU A 73 -5.34 -14.24 23.01
CA GLU A 73 -4.18 -14.94 22.48
C GLU A 73 -3.22 -13.98 21.76
N ARG A 74 -1.92 -14.28 21.82
CA ARG A 74 -0.88 -13.46 21.17
C ARG A 74 -1.13 -13.42 19.66
N ILE A 75 -1.07 -12.23 19.07
CA ILE A 75 -1.14 -12.05 17.61
C ILE A 75 0.26 -11.72 17.11
N ILE A 76 0.72 -12.47 16.11
CA ILE A 76 1.89 -12.12 15.31
C ILE A 76 1.37 -11.81 13.91
N ALA A 77 1.48 -10.56 13.48
CA ALA A 77 1.02 -10.12 12.17
C ALA A 77 2.21 -9.84 11.26
N ALA A 78 2.08 -10.17 9.97
CA ALA A 78 3.01 -9.74 8.95
C ALA A 78 2.98 -8.22 8.84
N ARG A 79 4.13 -7.57 9.02
CA ARG A 79 4.28 -6.10 8.92
C ARG A 79 3.77 -5.54 7.59
N SER A 80 3.81 -6.34 6.54
CA SER A 80 3.27 -5.94 5.24
C SER A 80 1.77 -5.62 5.30
N ARG A 81 1.02 -6.17 6.26
CA ARG A 81 -0.40 -5.84 6.48
C ARG A 81 -0.63 -4.38 6.85
N ASP A 82 0.38 -3.69 7.41
CA ASP A 82 0.29 -2.29 7.85
C ASP A 82 0.57 -1.28 6.72
N ASP A 83 0.53 -1.73 5.46
CA ASP A 83 0.69 -0.90 4.27
C ASP A 83 -0.54 0.00 4.06
N GLN A 84 -0.40 1.27 4.44
CA GLN A 84 -1.46 2.27 4.39
C GLN A 84 -1.99 2.53 2.97
N LEU A 85 -1.13 2.49 1.94
CA LEU A 85 -1.57 2.70 0.56
C LEU A 85 -2.39 1.50 0.06
N TYR A 86 -2.02 0.29 0.46
CA TYR A 86 -2.82 -0.88 0.17
C TYR A 86 -4.18 -0.84 0.88
N ILE A 87 -4.20 -0.44 2.15
CA ILE A 87 -5.44 -0.26 2.92
C ILE A 87 -6.33 0.77 2.24
N ALA A 88 -5.78 1.94 1.87
CA ALA A 88 -6.53 2.99 1.17
C ALA A 88 -7.15 2.50 -0.16
N ARG A 89 -6.42 1.68 -0.93
CA ARG A 89 -6.96 1.02 -2.13
C ARG A 89 -8.14 0.09 -1.80
N GLN A 90 -8.05 -0.70 -0.73
CA GLN A 90 -9.16 -1.57 -0.33
C GLN A 90 -10.38 -0.77 0.13
N VAL A 91 -10.17 0.31 0.87
CA VAL A 91 -11.24 1.24 1.28
C VAL A 91 -11.93 1.82 0.05
N MET A 92 -11.19 2.33 -0.93
CA MET A 92 -11.77 2.86 -2.18
C MET A 92 -12.54 1.79 -2.97
N ARG A 93 -11.99 0.58 -3.09
CA ARG A 93 -12.69 -0.55 -3.73
C ARG A 93 -14.01 -0.84 -3.05
N ARG A 94 -13.98 -0.95 -1.72
CA ARG A 94 -15.15 -1.20 -0.90
C ARG A 94 -16.16 -0.05 -1.05
N ALA A 95 -15.72 1.20 -1.00
CA ALA A 95 -16.58 2.36 -1.19
C ALA A 95 -17.27 2.31 -2.56
N ARG A 96 -16.56 1.95 -3.63
CA ARG A 96 -17.15 1.73 -4.96
C ARG A 96 -18.09 0.52 -5.07
N ASP A 97 -18.05 -0.41 -4.11
CA ASP A 97 -18.96 -1.57 -4.05
C ASP A 97 -20.26 -1.28 -3.30
N ILE A 98 -20.26 -0.36 -2.33
CA ILE A 98 -21.42 -0.12 -1.45
C ILE A 98 -21.89 1.32 -1.35
N GLY A 99 -21.10 2.29 -1.77
CA GLY A 99 -21.42 3.69 -1.71
C GLY A 99 -22.15 4.15 -2.96
N GLU A 100 -23.34 4.74 -2.80
CA GLU A 100 -24.15 5.24 -3.91
C GLU A 100 -23.43 6.38 -4.64
N PHE A 101 -22.89 7.35 -3.89
CA PHE A 101 -22.13 8.46 -4.46
C PHE A 101 -20.93 7.93 -5.24
N GLU A 102 -20.15 7.06 -4.61
CA GLU A 102 -18.93 6.49 -5.15
C GLU A 102 -19.24 5.75 -6.43
N LEU A 103 -20.26 4.89 -6.47
CA LEU A 103 -20.67 4.10 -7.64
C LEU A 103 -20.99 4.98 -8.85
N LEU A 104 -21.65 6.13 -8.65
CA LEU A 104 -22.07 7.03 -9.72
C LEU A 104 -20.92 7.85 -10.34
N GLN A 105 -19.74 7.86 -9.71
CA GLN A 105 -18.62 8.65 -10.21
C GLN A 105 -18.03 8.11 -11.52
N THR A 106 -17.59 9.03 -12.37
CA THR A 106 -16.82 8.83 -13.59
C THR A 106 -15.60 9.76 -13.56
N HIS A 107 -14.62 9.57 -14.45
CA HIS A 107 -13.50 10.50 -14.54
C HIS A 107 -13.96 11.96 -14.71
N LYS A 108 -15.04 12.20 -15.46
CA LYS A 108 -15.55 13.54 -15.74
C LYS A 108 -16.28 14.16 -14.55
N THR A 109 -17.08 13.39 -13.81
CA THR A 109 -17.83 13.91 -12.65
C THR A 109 -16.92 14.23 -11.47
N LEU A 110 -15.73 13.62 -11.42
CA LEU A 110 -14.72 13.86 -10.40
C LEU A 110 -13.87 15.12 -10.64
N VAL A 111 -13.83 15.65 -11.87
CA VAL A 111 -12.99 16.83 -12.20
C VAL A 111 -13.26 18.05 -11.31
N PRO A 112 -14.52 18.42 -11.01
CA PRO A 112 -14.79 19.55 -10.11
C PRO A 112 -14.17 19.34 -8.72
N TYR A 113 -14.36 18.14 -8.13
CA TYR A 113 -13.78 17.80 -6.82
C TYR A 113 -12.25 17.84 -6.87
N LEU A 114 -11.62 17.23 -7.88
CA LEU A 114 -10.15 17.31 -8.03
C LEU A 114 -9.62 18.74 -8.11
N ARG A 115 -10.36 19.66 -8.75
CA ARG A 115 -9.96 21.07 -8.81
C ARG A 115 -10.09 21.75 -7.45
N GLU A 116 -11.14 21.42 -6.70
CA GLU A 116 -11.37 21.92 -5.35
C GLU A 116 -10.27 21.44 -4.40
N GLU A 117 -10.01 20.13 -4.30
CA GLU A 117 -8.96 19.60 -3.40
C GLU A 117 -7.56 20.14 -3.73
N VAL A 118 -7.25 20.36 -5.02
CA VAL A 118 -5.98 20.97 -5.42
C VAL A 118 -5.93 22.44 -5.05
N ALA A 119 -7.07 23.16 -5.13
CA ALA A 119 -7.13 24.55 -4.69
C ALA A 119 -6.97 24.66 -3.17
N GLU A 120 -7.64 23.82 -2.39
CA GLU A 120 -7.48 23.77 -0.93
C GLU A 120 -6.04 23.44 -0.52
N LEU A 121 -5.40 22.47 -1.18
CA LEU A 121 -3.98 22.19 -1.01
C LEU A 121 -3.09 23.41 -1.33
N CYS A 122 -3.38 24.12 -2.43
CA CYS A 122 -2.67 25.34 -2.78
C CYS A 122 -2.84 26.43 -1.72
N GLU A 123 -4.05 26.65 -1.20
CA GLU A 123 -4.32 27.64 -0.16
C GLU A 123 -3.49 27.40 1.10
N VAL A 124 -3.38 26.14 1.54
CA VAL A 124 -2.53 25.77 2.70
C VAL A 124 -1.07 26.11 2.44
N ILE A 125 -0.55 25.78 1.27
CA ILE A 125 0.85 26.05 0.90
C ILE A 125 1.10 27.55 0.78
N GLU A 126 0.20 28.30 0.13
CA GLU A 126 0.30 29.73 -0.11
C GLU A 126 0.13 30.57 1.16
N SER A 127 -0.54 30.02 2.18
CA SER A 127 -0.69 30.67 3.49
C SER A 127 0.60 30.73 4.30
N ALA A 128 1.61 29.94 3.94
CA ALA A 128 2.88 29.83 4.65
C ALA A 128 3.96 30.74 4.02
N GLU A 129 4.59 31.59 4.84
CA GLU A 129 5.70 32.46 4.39
C GLU A 129 6.98 31.66 4.14
N THR A 130 7.20 30.60 4.91
CA THR A 130 8.31 29.66 4.71
C THR A 130 7.81 28.23 4.87
N THR A 131 8.55 27.27 4.32
CA THR A 131 8.24 25.83 4.50
C THR A 131 8.21 25.39 5.97
N ARG A 132 8.81 26.15 6.89
CA ARG A 132 8.79 25.81 8.33
C ARG A 132 7.53 26.28 9.04
N ASP A 133 6.77 27.17 8.42
CA ASP A 133 5.58 27.80 9.01
C ASP A 133 4.29 27.16 8.51
N ILE A 134 4.38 26.12 7.68
CA ILE A 134 3.22 25.41 7.13
C ILE A 134 2.50 24.64 8.23
N ASP A 135 1.17 24.66 8.20
CA ASP A 135 0.36 23.79 9.03
C ASP A 135 0.44 22.35 8.48
N ASP A 136 1.38 21.57 9.01
CA ASP A 136 1.61 20.18 8.58
C ASP A 136 0.36 19.30 8.73
N ALA A 137 -0.48 19.55 9.74
CA ALA A 137 -1.68 18.75 9.95
C ALA A 137 -2.71 19.01 8.85
N GLN A 138 -2.90 20.29 8.50
CA GLN A 138 -3.77 20.67 7.41
C GLN A 138 -3.17 20.25 6.05
N LEU A 139 -1.85 20.37 5.86
CA LEU A 139 -1.18 19.91 4.65
C LEU A 139 -1.38 18.40 4.40
N VAL A 140 -1.21 17.58 5.45
CA VAL A 140 -1.42 16.13 5.35
C VAL A 140 -2.88 15.80 5.02
N ARG A 141 -3.83 16.57 5.56
CA ARG A 141 -5.25 16.41 5.24
C ARG A 141 -5.52 16.67 3.76
N GLU A 142 -5.11 17.82 3.23
CA GLU A 142 -5.37 18.18 1.83
C GLU A 142 -4.61 17.28 0.85
N LEU A 143 -3.39 16.85 1.19
CA LEU A 143 -2.69 15.81 0.42
C LEU A 143 -3.45 14.48 0.42
N GLY A 144 -4.12 14.15 1.51
CA GLY A 144 -5.01 12.99 1.63
C GLY A 144 -6.24 13.11 0.70
N ASP A 145 -6.82 14.30 0.60
CA ASP A 145 -7.98 14.55 -0.26
C ASP A 145 -7.58 14.54 -1.75
N VAL A 146 -6.40 15.04 -2.11
CA VAL A 146 -5.83 14.83 -3.46
C VAL A 146 -5.56 13.34 -3.74
N LEU A 147 -5.04 12.59 -2.75
CA LEU A 147 -4.84 11.15 -2.88
C LEU A 147 -6.18 10.40 -3.08
N LEU A 148 -7.26 10.83 -2.41
CA LEU A 148 -8.60 10.28 -2.62
C LEU A 148 -9.04 10.38 -4.08
N GLN A 149 -8.78 11.52 -4.72
CA GLN A 149 -9.11 11.72 -6.14
C GLN A 149 -8.27 10.81 -7.07
N LEU A 150 -6.97 10.63 -6.77
CA LEU A 150 -6.12 9.68 -7.49
C LEU A 150 -6.63 8.23 -7.35
N LEU A 151 -7.05 7.84 -6.14
CA LEU A 151 -7.60 6.51 -5.88
C LEU A 151 -8.91 6.27 -6.65
N PHE A 152 -9.80 7.26 -6.72
CA PHE A 152 -11.00 7.16 -7.55
C PHE A 152 -10.68 6.89 -9.02
N HIS A 153 -9.78 7.68 -9.61
CA HIS A 153 -9.41 7.50 -11.02
C HIS A 153 -8.72 6.17 -11.27
N ALA A 154 -7.85 5.73 -10.36
CA ALA A 154 -7.20 4.42 -10.44
C ALA A 154 -8.21 3.26 -10.33
N GLU A 155 -9.21 3.36 -9.44
CA GLU A 155 -10.23 2.33 -9.29
C GLU A 155 -11.19 2.27 -10.50
N LEU A 156 -11.52 3.42 -11.09
CA LEU A 156 -12.25 3.50 -12.36
C LEU A 156 -11.46 2.87 -13.52
N GLY A 157 -10.16 3.13 -13.60
CA GLY A 157 -9.26 2.48 -14.55
C GLY A 157 -9.27 0.96 -14.36
N ARG A 158 -9.15 0.51 -13.11
CA ARG A 158 -9.01 -0.91 -12.75
C ARG A 158 -10.27 -1.70 -13.07
N ARG A 159 -11.44 -1.16 -12.76
CA ARG A 159 -12.74 -1.80 -13.06
C ARG A 159 -13.01 -1.96 -14.56
N ARG A 160 -12.38 -1.12 -15.38
CA ARG A 160 -12.41 -1.23 -16.85
C ARG A 160 -11.26 -2.07 -17.41
N GLU A 161 -10.45 -2.69 -16.55
CA GLU A 161 -9.25 -3.44 -16.92
C GLU A 161 -8.26 -2.63 -17.78
N ALA A 162 -8.28 -1.29 -17.64
CA ALA A 162 -7.49 -0.39 -18.48
C ALA A 162 -6.13 -0.03 -17.85
N PHE A 163 -6.13 0.30 -16.56
CA PHE A 163 -4.94 0.60 -15.77
C PHE A 163 -5.28 0.56 -14.28
N SER A 164 -4.27 0.58 -13.42
CA SER A 164 -4.39 0.59 -11.96
C SER A 164 -3.51 1.67 -11.35
N LEU A 165 -3.57 1.82 -10.02
CA LEU A 165 -2.64 2.72 -9.31
C LEU A 165 -1.18 2.29 -9.50
N ASP A 166 -0.93 0.99 -9.65
CA ASP A 166 0.41 0.45 -9.88
C ASP A 166 0.93 0.89 -11.25
N ASP A 167 0.07 0.99 -12.27
CA ASP A 167 0.43 1.51 -13.59
C ASP A 167 0.72 3.01 -13.56
N VAL A 168 -0.02 3.78 -12.74
CA VAL A 168 0.27 5.21 -12.51
C VAL A 168 1.65 5.39 -11.87
N ALA A 169 1.96 4.58 -10.85
CA ALA A 169 3.27 4.59 -10.21
C ALA A 169 4.39 4.14 -11.16
N ALA A 170 4.15 3.10 -11.97
CA ALA A 170 5.10 2.62 -12.98
C ALA A 170 5.38 3.70 -14.03
N SER A 171 4.37 4.45 -14.47
CA SER A 171 4.52 5.58 -15.39
C SER A 171 5.40 6.69 -14.79
N PHE A 172 5.21 7.02 -13.51
CA PHE A 172 6.10 7.95 -12.80
C PHE A 172 7.54 7.43 -12.74
N ILE A 173 7.75 6.16 -12.34
CA ILE A 173 9.09 5.56 -12.24
C ILE A 173 9.79 5.57 -13.60
N ALA A 174 9.10 5.18 -14.68
CA ALA A 174 9.65 5.18 -16.03
C ALA A 174 10.11 6.59 -16.45
N LYS A 175 9.28 7.60 -16.18
CA LYS A 175 9.61 9.01 -16.43
C LYS A 175 10.84 9.46 -15.64
N MET A 176 10.94 9.09 -14.37
CA MET A 176 12.11 9.44 -13.54
C MET A 176 13.37 8.71 -14.02
N ARG A 177 13.28 7.44 -14.45
CA ARG A 177 14.41 6.71 -15.04
C ARG A 177 14.93 7.37 -16.32
N SER A 178 14.02 7.94 -17.12
CA SER A 178 14.34 8.65 -18.36
C SER A 178 14.95 10.04 -18.09
N ARG A 179 14.30 10.84 -17.24
CA ARG A 179 14.61 12.28 -17.08
C ARG A 179 15.55 12.61 -15.92
N ALA A 180 15.75 11.67 -15.00
CA ALA A 180 16.61 11.80 -13.83
C ALA A 180 17.34 10.46 -13.55
N PRO A 181 18.12 9.93 -14.50
CA PRO A 181 18.77 8.62 -14.39
C PRO A 181 19.72 8.51 -13.19
N TYR A 182 20.28 9.63 -12.73
CA TYR A 182 21.13 9.72 -11.55
C TYR A 182 20.45 9.23 -10.26
N LEU A 183 19.11 9.16 -10.22
CA LEU A 183 18.38 8.57 -9.10
C LEU A 183 18.47 7.02 -9.06
N PHE A 184 18.98 6.39 -10.12
CA PHE A 184 18.92 4.93 -10.30
C PHE A 184 20.26 4.27 -10.69
N ASP A 185 21.29 5.05 -11.04
CA ASP A 185 22.56 4.55 -11.57
C ASP A 185 23.67 4.42 -10.53
N GLY A 186 23.36 4.66 -9.25
CA GLY A 186 24.32 4.60 -8.15
C GLY A 186 25.07 5.91 -7.90
N THR A 187 24.67 7.01 -8.55
CA THR A 187 25.18 8.35 -8.21
C THR A 187 24.98 8.64 -6.71
N SER A 188 26.08 8.96 -6.03
CA SER A 188 26.10 9.17 -4.57
C SER A 188 26.46 10.60 -4.16
N SER A 189 26.79 11.47 -5.12
CA SER A 189 27.11 12.88 -4.91
C SER A 189 25.98 13.80 -5.37
N MET A 190 25.96 15.02 -4.85
CA MET A 190 25.02 16.05 -5.30
C MET A 190 25.15 16.29 -6.80
N VAL A 191 24.03 16.26 -7.52
CA VAL A 191 23.96 16.61 -8.94
C VAL A 191 23.55 18.07 -9.05
N SER A 192 24.28 18.87 -9.84
CA SER A 192 23.98 20.30 -9.99
C SER A 192 22.63 20.52 -10.68
N GLN A 193 21.97 21.65 -10.39
CA GLN A 193 20.71 22.00 -11.04
C GLN A 193 20.84 22.07 -12.57
N GLU A 194 21.95 22.64 -13.07
CA GLU A 194 22.24 22.71 -14.51
C GLU A 194 22.25 21.32 -15.16
N GLU A 195 22.86 20.33 -14.50
CA GLU A 195 22.89 18.96 -14.99
C GLU A 195 21.52 18.28 -14.89
N GLN A 196 20.77 18.53 -13.82
CA GLN A 196 19.39 18.04 -13.69
C GLN A 196 18.50 18.59 -14.82
N ASP A 197 18.59 19.87 -15.13
CA ASP A 197 17.83 20.51 -16.21
C ASP A 197 18.21 19.96 -17.59
N ARG A 198 19.51 19.75 -17.82
CA ARG A 198 20.04 19.13 -19.05
C ARG A 198 19.44 17.72 -19.24
N LEU A 199 19.58 16.86 -18.24
CA LEU A 199 19.06 15.49 -18.26
C LEU A 199 17.53 15.45 -18.44
N TRP A 200 16.82 16.40 -17.82
CA TRP A 200 15.37 16.47 -17.93
C TRP A 200 14.90 16.79 -19.35
N ILE A 201 15.57 17.72 -20.04
CA ILE A 201 15.27 18.07 -21.43
C ILE A 201 15.60 16.90 -22.36
N GLU A 202 16.73 16.24 -22.16
CA GLU A 202 17.14 15.08 -22.95
C GLU A 202 16.16 13.92 -22.81
N GLY A 203 15.79 13.55 -21.58
CA GLY A 203 14.81 12.49 -21.33
C GLY A 203 13.43 12.80 -21.91
N LYS A 204 12.98 14.07 -21.84
CA LYS A 204 11.73 14.50 -22.50
C LYS A 204 11.75 14.31 -24.01
N ARG A 205 12.87 14.62 -24.68
CA ARG A 205 13.00 14.45 -26.14
C ARG A 205 12.98 12.97 -26.52
N ALA A 206 13.71 12.14 -25.80
CA ALA A 206 13.75 10.69 -26.05
C ALA A 206 12.37 10.03 -25.91
N GLU A 207 11.53 10.48 -24.97
CA GLU A 207 10.16 10.00 -24.82
C GLU A 207 9.25 10.38 -25.99
N GLN A 208 9.42 11.58 -26.55
CA GLN A 208 8.63 12.05 -27.71
C GLN A 208 8.98 11.32 -29.00
N GLU A 209 10.22 10.84 -29.14
CA GLU A 209 10.67 10.05 -30.30
C GLU A 209 10.21 8.59 -30.25
N GLN A 210 9.78 8.10 -29.08
CA GLN A 210 9.37 6.71 -28.84
C GLN A 210 7.85 6.50 -28.75
N GLY A 211 7.06 7.57 -28.68
CA GLY A 211 5.59 7.55 -28.58
C GLY A 211 4.89 7.92 -29.87
#